data_AF-Q8SUK6-F1
#
_entry.id   AF-Q8SUK6-F1
#
_cell.length_a   1.000
_cell.length_b   1.000
_cell.length_c   1.000
_cell.angle_alpha   90.00
_cell.angle_beta   90.00
_cell.angle_gamma   90.00
#
_symmetry.space_group_name_H-M   'P 1'
#
loop_
_entity.id
_entity.type
_entity.pdbx_description
1 polymer ?
#
loop_
_entity_poly.entity_id
_entity_poly.type
_entity_poly.pdbx_seq_one_letter_code
_entity_poly.pdbx_strand_id
1 'polypeptide(L)'
;MSAGREEHTPVNGMMLSRFKQFLGTSIYDGHTRHRICKSLERSQMSLYTILTAKNLFDRMKKHLPGYIKRMEQKALSDVDRFMCGKRKKELEKVLSNEYLLFIGCTIISSKIYMDLSYTNFSWIEICHHGVDQINAAERQILQVLEYNVGLQWIELKKMYDEFGMMPSEALTNQVEVKQRKGFFKWAFGSLFRFISCVDT
;
A
#
# COMPACT_ATOMS: atom_id res chain seq x y z
N MET A 1 8.58 -34.97 -6.84
CA MET A 1 7.68 -34.02 -6.15
C MET A 1 8.03 -32.63 -6.64
N SER A 2 7.29 -32.11 -7.62
CA SER A 2 7.46 -30.74 -8.08
C SER A 2 6.64 -29.83 -7.18
N ALA A 3 7.32 -29.06 -6.34
CA ALA A 3 6.70 -27.92 -5.67
C ALA A 3 6.22 -26.94 -6.75
N GLY A 4 4.90 -26.74 -6.83
CA GLY A 4 4.33 -25.72 -7.69
C GLY A 4 4.85 -24.37 -7.24
N ARG A 5 5.67 -23.72 -8.07
CA ARG A 5 5.89 -22.28 -7.99
C ARG A 5 4.55 -21.63 -8.30
N GLU A 6 3.82 -21.22 -7.27
CA GLU A 6 2.77 -20.22 -7.46
C GLU A 6 3.47 -18.94 -7.93
N GLU A 7 3.49 -18.72 -9.24
CA GLU A 7 4.02 -17.52 -9.84
C GLU A 7 3.21 -16.32 -9.34
N HIS A 8 3.82 -15.50 -8.49
CA HIS A 8 3.36 -14.14 -8.24
C HIS A 8 3.18 -13.44 -9.58
N THR A 9 1.93 -13.35 -10.04
CA THR A 9 1.65 -12.72 -11.33
C THR A 9 1.85 -11.21 -11.16
N PRO A 10 2.83 -10.61 -11.86
CA PRO A 10 3.06 -9.18 -11.76
C PRO A 10 1.83 -8.41 -12.27
N VAL A 11 1.62 -7.21 -11.72
CA VAL A 11 0.45 -6.40 -12.09
C VAL A 11 0.57 -5.96 -13.56
N ASN A 12 -0.40 -6.36 -14.38
CA ASN A 12 -0.49 -5.96 -15.78
C ASN A 12 -1.10 -4.54 -15.94
N GLY A 13 -0.99 -3.98 -17.15
CA GLY A 13 -1.46 -2.61 -17.44
C GLY A 13 -2.95 -2.38 -17.15
N MET A 14 -3.80 -3.40 -17.34
CA MET A 14 -5.22 -3.32 -17.01
C MET A 14 -5.45 -3.19 -15.50
N MET A 15 -4.76 -4.01 -14.70
CA MET A 15 -4.83 -3.94 -13.24
C MET A 15 -4.28 -2.60 -12.72
N LEU A 16 -3.21 -2.04 -13.30
CA LEU A 16 -2.69 -0.72 -12.93
C LEU A 16 -3.65 0.41 -13.26
N SER A 17 -4.36 0.35 -14.38
CA SER A 17 -5.40 1.33 -14.74
C SER A 17 -6.54 1.33 -13.73
N ARG A 18 -7.05 0.14 -13.39
CA ARG A 18 -8.07 -0.01 -12.34
C ARG A 18 -7.55 0.45 -10.98
N PHE A 19 -6.30 0.13 -10.66
CA PHE A 19 -5.69 0.56 -9.41
C PHE A 19 -5.52 2.07 -9.33
N LYS A 20 -5.21 2.73 -10.46
CA LYS A 20 -5.16 4.19 -10.54
C LYS A 20 -6.50 4.83 -10.17
N GLN A 21 -7.62 4.24 -10.57
CA GLN A 21 -8.95 4.70 -10.15
C GLN A 21 -9.21 4.41 -8.68
N PHE A 22 -8.84 3.22 -8.21
CA PHE A 22 -8.98 2.83 -6.80
C PHE A 22 -8.15 3.74 -5.87
N LEU A 23 -6.97 4.19 -6.29
CA LEU A 23 -6.21 5.22 -5.60
C LEU A 23 -6.94 6.56 -5.55
N GLY A 24 -7.80 6.85 -6.53
CA GLY A 24 -8.62 8.05 -6.62
C GLY A 24 -9.57 8.25 -5.45
N THR A 25 -9.87 7.20 -4.66
CA THR A 25 -10.66 7.32 -3.43
C THR A 25 -9.91 8.04 -2.31
N SER A 26 -8.58 8.10 -2.39
CA SER A 26 -7.71 8.53 -1.29
C SER A 26 -6.69 9.61 -1.69
N ILE A 27 -6.30 9.64 -2.96
CA ILE A 27 -5.34 10.59 -3.52
C ILE A 27 -6.04 11.30 -4.68
N TYR A 28 -6.33 12.59 -4.54
CA TYR A 28 -7.10 13.34 -5.54
C TYR A 28 -6.26 13.84 -6.71
N ASP A 29 -4.96 14.06 -6.51
CA ASP A 29 -4.06 14.50 -7.59
C ASP A 29 -3.80 13.38 -8.60
N GLY A 30 -4.29 13.58 -9.83
CA GLY A 30 -4.13 12.62 -10.93
C GLY A 30 -2.67 12.39 -11.34
N HIS A 31 -1.81 13.40 -11.21
CA HIS A 31 -0.39 13.29 -11.53
C HIS A 31 0.34 12.42 -10.50
N THR A 32 0.08 12.62 -9.21
CA THR A 32 0.58 11.76 -8.13
C THR A 32 0.13 10.32 -8.33
N ARG A 33 -1.15 10.06 -8.61
CA ARG A 33 -1.65 8.70 -8.90
C ARG A 33 -0.90 8.05 -10.07
N HIS A 34 -0.68 8.80 -11.15
CA HIS A 34 0.06 8.30 -12.31
C HIS A 34 1.52 7.95 -11.95
N ARG A 35 2.20 8.81 -11.21
CA ARG A 35 3.57 8.56 -10.73
C ARG A 35 3.65 7.33 -9.83
N ILE A 36 2.68 7.14 -8.95
CA ILE A 36 2.58 5.93 -8.11
C ILE A 36 2.49 4.69 -8.99
N CYS A 37 1.52 4.63 -9.91
CA CYS A 37 1.35 3.45 -10.78
C CYS A 37 2.61 3.14 -11.59
N LYS A 38 3.30 4.17 -12.13
CA LYS A 38 4.58 3.99 -12.84
C LYS A 38 5.68 3.40 -11.95
N SER A 39 5.70 3.76 -10.68
CA SER A 39 6.68 3.24 -9.71
C SER A 39 6.35 1.80 -9.30
N LEU A 40 5.06 1.48 -9.15
CA LEU A 40 4.58 0.12 -8.89
C LEU A 40 4.87 -0.83 -10.04
N GLU A 41 4.69 -0.37 -11.28
CA GLU A 41 5.05 -1.11 -12.49
C GLU A 41 6.55 -1.45 -12.52
N ARG A 42 7.40 -0.46 -12.27
CA ARG A 42 8.86 -0.63 -12.24
C ARG A 42 9.34 -1.57 -11.13
N SER A 43 8.68 -1.52 -9.98
CA SER A 43 9.03 -2.36 -8.83
C SER A 43 8.47 -3.78 -8.91
N GLN A 44 7.62 -4.07 -9.89
CA GLN A 44 6.98 -5.38 -10.09
C GLN A 44 6.30 -5.92 -8.83
N MET A 45 5.69 -5.03 -8.04
CA MET A 45 5.02 -5.40 -6.79
C MET A 45 3.82 -6.29 -7.07
N SER A 46 3.54 -7.23 -6.17
CA SER A 46 2.33 -8.05 -6.26
C SER A 46 1.08 -7.20 -5.98
N LEU A 47 -0.07 -7.60 -6.51
CA LEU A 47 -1.35 -6.93 -6.20
C LEU A 47 -1.62 -6.91 -4.70
N TYR A 48 -1.26 -7.97 -3.98
CA TYR A 48 -1.43 -8.06 -2.53
C TYR A 48 -0.63 -6.98 -1.78
N THR A 49 0.64 -6.81 -2.15
CA THR A 49 1.52 -5.76 -1.62
C THR A 49 0.94 -4.38 -1.90
N ILE A 50 0.44 -4.16 -3.12
CA ILE A 50 -0.13 -2.88 -3.54
C ILE A 50 -1.42 -2.54 -2.77
N LEU A 51 -2.32 -3.50 -2.59
CA LEU A 51 -3.56 -3.30 -1.84
C LEU A 51 -3.27 -3.06 -0.36
N THR A 52 -2.29 -3.75 0.23
CA THR A 52 -1.87 -3.47 1.60
C THR A 52 -1.25 -2.08 1.71
N ALA A 53 -0.40 -1.67 0.78
CA ALA A 53 0.16 -0.32 0.76
C ALA A 53 -0.95 0.75 0.75
N LYS A 54 -2.01 0.54 -0.06
CA LYS A 54 -3.20 1.39 -0.07
C LYS A 54 -3.91 1.42 1.29
N ASN A 55 -4.08 0.27 1.93
CA ASN A 55 -4.65 0.21 3.28
C ASN A 55 -3.83 0.98 4.31
N LEU A 56 -2.50 0.78 4.31
CA LEU A 56 -1.58 1.47 5.23
C LEU A 56 -1.64 2.98 5.02
N PHE A 57 -1.69 3.43 3.76
CA PHE A 57 -1.84 4.84 3.42
C PHE A 57 -3.13 5.42 4.01
N ASP A 58 -4.27 4.75 3.79
CA ASP A 58 -5.57 5.19 4.30
C ASP A 58 -5.62 5.21 5.83
N ARG A 59 -5.08 4.17 6.48
CA ARG A 59 -4.94 4.10 7.94
C ARG A 59 -4.05 5.20 8.48
N MET A 60 -2.92 5.47 7.83
CA MET A 60 -1.99 6.51 8.27
C MET A 60 -2.69 7.88 8.23
N LYS A 61 -3.37 8.21 7.12
CA LYS A 61 -4.14 9.47 7.00
C LYS A 61 -5.20 9.58 8.10
N LYS A 62 -5.88 8.48 8.42
CA LYS A 62 -6.90 8.41 9.49
C LYS A 62 -6.32 8.61 10.89
N HIS A 63 -5.17 8.01 11.21
CA HIS A 63 -4.58 8.04 12.56
C HIS A 63 -3.75 9.30 12.82
N LEU A 64 -3.29 9.96 11.76
CA LEU A 64 -2.41 11.11 11.83
C LEU A 64 -2.91 12.24 12.75
N PRO A 65 -4.17 12.72 12.67
CA PRO A 65 -4.63 13.80 13.55
C PRO A 65 -4.56 13.41 15.03
N GLY A 66 -4.90 12.15 15.34
CA GLY A 66 -4.78 11.62 16.70
C GLY A 66 -3.33 11.52 17.17
N TYR A 67 -2.42 11.14 16.28
CA TYR A 67 -0.98 11.09 16.58
C TYR A 67 -0.41 12.48 16.90
N ILE A 68 -0.73 13.50 16.10
CA ILE A 68 -0.33 14.89 16.35
C ILE A 68 -0.85 15.36 17.72
N LYS A 69 -2.13 15.13 18.01
CA LYS A 69 -2.73 15.49 19.30
C LYS A 69 -2.02 14.81 20.48
N ARG A 70 -1.69 13.51 20.37
CA ARG A 70 -0.94 12.77 21.41
C ARG A 70 0.47 13.33 21.61
N MET A 71 1.14 13.77 20.53
CA MET A 71 2.46 14.42 20.64
C MET A 71 2.38 15.75 21.39
N GLU A 72 1.37 16.56 21.08
CA GLU A 72 1.19 17.87 21.72
C GLU A 72 0.82 17.74 23.21
N GLN A 73 -0.02 16.76 23.57
CA GLN A 73 -0.43 16.50 24.95
C GLN A 73 0.69 15.97 25.86
N LYS A 74 1.73 15.34 25.29
CA LYS A 74 2.86 14.79 26.06
C LYS A 74 3.93 15.85 26.39
N ALA A 75 3.83 17.06 25.87
CA ALA A 75 4.81 18.11 26.13
C ALA A 75 4.60 18.71 27.53
N LEU A 76 5.41 18.29 28.50
CA LEU A 76 5.33 18.73 29.90
C LEU A 76 6.24 19.94 30.18
N SER A 77 7.30 20.11 29.38
CA SER A 77 8.26 21.21 29.49
C SER A 77 8.36 22.03 28.21
N ASP A 78 8.97 23.22 28.30
CA ASP A 78 9.26 24.05 27.12
C ASP A 78 10.22 23.36 26.14
N VAL A 79 11.16 22.55 26.65
CA VAL A 79 12.05 21.73 25.83
C VAL A 79 11.24 20.68 25.06
N ASP A 80 10.29 20.00 25.72
CA ASP A 80 9.42 19.03 25.04
C ASP A 80 8.57 19.70 23.96
N ARG A 81 8.05 20.89 24.24
CA ARG A 81 7.26 21.66 23.27
C ARG A 81 8.08 22.04 22.05
N PHE A 82 9.33 22.48 22.25
CA PHE A 82 10.25 22.76 21.16
C PHE A 82 10.55 21.52 20.31
N MET A 83 10.85 20.39 20.95
CA MET A 83 11.12 19.12 20.26
C MET A 83 9.88 18.60 19.51
N CYS A 84 8.69 18.69 20.11
CA CYS A 84 7.42 18.37 19.45
C CYS A 84 7.17 19.27 18.23
N GLY A 85 7.43 20.57 18.33
CA GLY A 85 7.33 21.50 17.21
C GLY A 85 8.26 21.13 16.05
N LYS A 86 9.49 20.73 16.34
CA LYS A 86 10.44 20.25 15.32
C LYS A 86 9.93 18.97 14.63
N ARG A 87 9.51 17.98 15.41
CA ARG A 87 8.97 16.71 14.87
C ARG A 87 7.71 16.93 14.04
N LYS A 88 6.81 17.83 14.47
CA LYS A 88 5.60 18.20 13.73
C LYS A 88 5.95 18.79 12.36
N LYS A 89 6.91 19.72 12.30
CA LYS A 89 7.38 20.29 11.02
C LYS A 89 7.98 19.23 10.10
N GLU A 90 8.75 18.28 10.64
CA GLU A 90 9.30 17.17 9.85
C GLU A 90 8.19 16.24 9.33
N LEU A 91 7.21 15.94 10.17
CA LEU A 91 6.04 15.14 9.79
C LEU A 91 5.23 15.84 8.69
N GLU A 92 4.93 17.13 8.83
CA GLU A 92 4.23 17.94 7.83
C GLU A 92 4.96 17.95 6.47
N LYS A 93 6.30 18.01 6.47
CA LYS A 93 7.10 17.91 5.24
C LYS A 93 6.95 16.56 4.52
N VAL A 94 6.86 15.46 5.27
CA VAL A 94 6.65 14.13 4.68
C VAL A 94 5.22 13.99 4.16
N LEU A 95 4.25 14.50 4.92
CA LEU A 95 2.82 14.37 4.63
C LEU A 95 2.35 15.21 3.44
N SER A 96 3.04 16.32 3.15
CA SER A 96 2.74 17.14 1.98
C SER A 96 3.10 16.43 0.66
N ASN A 97 3.95 15.40 0.71
CA ASN A 97 4.33 14.60 -0.44
C ASN A 97 3.58 13.25 -0.42
N GLU A 98 2.34 13.26 -0.91
CA GLU A 98 1.49 12.06 -0.97
C GLU A 98 2.11 10.92 -1.78
N TYR A 99 2.88 11.26 -2.83
CA TYR A 99 3.64 10.28 -3.60
C TYR A 99 4.63 9.52 -2.70
N LEU A 100 5.53 10.25 -2.02
CA LEU A 100 6.55 9.64 -1.17
C LEU A 100 5.93 8.85 -0.02
N LEU A 101 4.85 9.36 0.55
CA LEU A 101 4.10 8.70 1.61
C LEU A 101 3.52 7.35 1.15
N PHE A 102 2.94 7.31 -0.05
CA PHE A 102 2.43 6.06 -0.63
C PHE A 102 3.56 5.08 -0.95
N ILE A 103 4.69 5.56 -1.48
CA ILE A 103 5.89 4.74 -1.70
C ILE A 103 6.39 4.17 -0.38
N GLY A 104 6.44 4.96 0.70
CA GLY A 104 6.79 4.47 2.04
C GLY A 104 5.87 3.35 2.52
N CYS A 105 4.56 3.47 2.29
CA CYS A 105 3.59 2.40 2.59
C CYS A 105 3.85 1.13 1.74
N THR A 106 4.28 1.31 0.49
CA THR A 106 4.63 0.20 -0.42
C THR A 106 5.89 -0.52 0.05
N ILE A 107 6.90 0.21 0.50
CA ILE A 107 8.13 -0.33 1.09
C ILE A 107 7.83 -1.15 2.35
N ILE A 108 7.03 -0.59 3.26
CA ILE A 108 6.61 -1.30 4.47
C ILE A 108 5.85 -2.57 4.09
N SER A 109 4.89 -2.47 3.17
CA SER A 109 4.13 -3.64 2.75
C SER A 109 4.98 -4.70 2.07
N SER A 110 6.00 -4.33 1.30
CA SER A 110 6.87 -5.31 0.65
C SER A 110 7.74 -6.05 1.67
N LYS A 111 8.22 -5.36 2.71
CA LYS A 111 8.96 -5.98 3.83
C LYS A 111 8.13 -6.94 4.67
N ILE A 112 6.80 -6.78 4.71
CA ILE A 112 5.91 -7.68 5.45
C ILE A 112 5.67 -8.99 4.68
N TYR A 113 5.54 -8.93 3.36
CA TYR A 113 5.03 -10.05 2.56
C TYR A 113 5.99 -10.64 1.54
N MET A 114 7.14 -10.01 1.31
CA MET A 114 8.16 -10.57 0.43
C MET A 114 9.26 -11.17 1.30
N ASP A 115 9.58 -12.44 1.06
CA ASP A 115 10.74 -13.09 1.70
C ASP A 115 12.04 -12.34 1.38
N LEU A 116 12.13 -11.82 0.15
CA LEU A 116 13.23 -10.99 -0.33
C LEU A 116 12.70 -9.62 -0.76
N SER A 117 12.61 -8.70 0.20
CA SER A 117 12.22 -7.31 -0.07
C SER A 117 13.42 -6.45 -0.48
N TYR A 118 13.20 -5.49 -1.39
CA TYR A 118 14.19 -4.47 -1.73
C TYR A 118 14.65 -3.67 -0.51
N THR A 119 15.94 -3.33 -0.46
CA THR A 119 16.46 -2.36 0.52
C THR A 119 15.96 -0.96 0.22
N ASN A 120 15.91 -0.08 1.22
CA ASN A 120 15.52 1.32 1.01
C ASN A 120 16.43 2.04 0.01
N PHE A 121 17.70 1.64 -0.09
CA PHE A 121 18.63 2.16 -1.09
C PHE A 121 18.22 1.77 -2.51
N SER A 122 17.76 0.54 -2.72
CA SER A 122 17.29 0.06 -4.03
C SER A 122 16.07 0.84 -4.53
N TRP A 123 15.24 1.34 -3.60
CA TRP A 123 14.06 2.15 -3.95
C TRP A 123 14.39 3.53 -4.54
N ILE A 124 15.62 4.02 -4.40
CA ILE A 124 16.04 5.30 -5.01
C ILE A 124 15.87 5.26 -6.53
N GLU A 125 16.22 4.15 -7.17
CA GLU A 125 16.11 3.98 -8.63
C GLU A 125 14.65 3.96 -9.11
N ILE A 126 13.75 3.49 -8.25
CA ILE A 126 12.32 3.37 -8.54
C ILE A 126 11.63 4.73 -8.39
N CYS A 127 11.84 5.41 -7.25
CA CYS A 127 11.04 6.57 -6.85
C CYS A 127 11.76 7.93 -6.96
N HIS A 128 13.06 7.95 -7.26
CA HIS A 128 13.88 9.15 -7.44
C HIS A 128 13.87 10.08 -6.21
N HIS A 129 13.78 9.50 -5.02
CA HIS A 129 13.95 10.21 -3.74
C HIS A 129 15.22 9.73 -3.05
N GLY A 130 15.88 10.63 -2.32
CA GLY A 130 17.06 10.29 -1.54
C GLY A 130 16.74 9.28 -0.44
N VAL A 131 17.70 8.42 -0.10
CA VAL A 131 17.52 7.39 0.94
C VAL A 131 17.07 7.96 2.29
N ASP A 132 17.54 9.16 2.64
CA ASP A 132 17.15 9.83 3.89
C ASP A 132 15.67 10.21 3.90
N GLN A 133 15.12 10.65 2.76
CA GLN A 133 13.71 10.96 2.62
C GLN A 133 12.86 9.69 2.71
N ILE A 134 13.32 8.60 2.09
CA ILE A 134 12.66 7.30 2.15
C ILE A 134 12.64 6.77 3.60
N ASN A 135 13.79 6.79 4.27
CA ASN A 135 13.95 6.36 5.66
C ASN A 135 13.08 7.21 6.60
N ALA A 136 13.07 8.54 6.40
CA ALA A 136 12.23 9.43 7.18
C ALA A 136 10.75 9.13 6.97
N ALA A 137 10.31 8.94 5.72
CA ALA A 137 8.91 8.62 5.42
C ALA A 137 8.48 7.30 6.05
N GLU A 138 9.26 6.22 5.85
CA GLU A 138 9.00 4.92 6.46
C GLU A 138 8.88 5.03 7.99
N ARG A 139 9.85 5.69 8.64
CA ARG A 139 9.85 5.87 10.09
C ARG A 139 8.60 6.61 10.58
N GLN A 140 8.22 7.71 9.92
CA GLN A 140 7.04 8.49 10.31
C GLN A 140 5.75 7.69 10.15
N ILE A 141 5.60 6.93 9.06
CA ILE A 141 4.44 6.05 8.85
C ILE A 141 4.34 5.02 9.97
N LEU A 142 5.44 4.33 10.30
CA LEU A 142 5.48 3.34 11.37
C LEU A 142 5.13 3.95 12.73
N GLN A 143 5.61 5.16 13.04
CA GLN A 143 5.30 5.85 14.28
C GLN A 143 3.82 6.26 14.37
N VAL A 144 3.25 6.80 13.29
CA VAL A 144 1.82 7.19 13.24
C VAL A 144 0.91 5.98 13.43
N LEU A 145 1.29 4.84 12.84
CA LEU A 145 0.57 3.58 12.94
C LEU A 145 0.91 2.78 14.21
N GLU A 146 1.79 3.29 15.07
CA GLU A 146 2.26 2.61 16.29
C GLU A 146 2.77 1.19 15.98
N TYR A 147 3.45 1.02 14.84
CA TYR A 147 3.93 -0.25 14.29
C TYR A 147 2.84 -1.32 14.04
N ASN A 148 1.56 -0.96 14.16
CA ASN A 148 0.44 -1.82 13.77
C ASN A 148 0.26 -1.78 12.25
N VAL A 149 1.14 -2.49 11.54
CA VAL A 149 1.17 -2.55 10.06
C VAL A 149 0.59 -3.85 9.49
N GLY A 150 0.19 -4.79 10.35
CA GLY A 150 -0.51 -6.00 9.93
C GLY A 150 -1.85 -5.67 9.28
N LEU A 151 -2.21 -6.44 8.26
CA LEU A 151 -3.51 -6.39 7.61
C LEU A 151 -4.23 -7.72 7.86
N GLN A 152 -5.44 -7.68 8.42
CA GLN A 152 -6.20 -8.90 8.63
C GLN A 152 -6.72 -9.42 7.28
N TRP A 153 -6.77 -10.74 7.14
CA TRP A 153 -7.27 -11.39 5.92
C TRP A 153 -8.67 -10.90 5.50
N ILE A 154 -9.55 -10.68 6.47
CA ILE A 154 -10.92 -10.20 6.23
C ILE A 154 -10.91 -8.81 5.59
N GLU A 155 -10.02 -7.92 6.06
CA GLU A 155 -9.86 -6.58 5.51
C GLU A 155 -9.27 -6.61 4.11
N LEU A 156 -8.28 -7.48 3.87
CA LEU A 156 -7.72 -7.70 2.55
C LEU A 156 -8.78 -8.17 1.56
N LYS A 157 -9.56 -9.17 1.93
CA LYS A 157 -10.62 -9.72 1.07
C LYS A 157 -11.61 -8.63 0.68
N LYS A 158 -12.04 -7.81 1.64
CA LYS A 158 -12.92 -6.67 1.39
C LYS A 158 -12.31 -5.70 0.37
N MET A 159 -11.03 -5.35 0.51
CA MET A 159 -10.36 -4.49 -0.47
C MET A 159 -10.25 -5.13 -1.85
N TYR A 160 -10.02 -6.44 -1.91
CA TYR A 160 -9.97 -7.16 -3.17
C TYR A 160 -11.33 -7.16 -3.87
N ASP A 161 -12.41 -7.35 -3.12
CA ASP A 161 -13.79 -7.28 -3.64
C ASP A 161 -14.11 -5.85 -4.12
N GLU A 162 -13.77 -4.82 -3.33
CA GLU A 162 -13.92 -3.41 -3.72
C GLU A 162 -13.13 -3.07 -4.99
N PHE A 163 -11.88 -3.52 -5.07
CA PHE A 163 -11.04 -3.39 -6.26
C PHE A 163 -11.62 -4.11 -7.46
N GLY A 164 -12.18 -5.31 -7.27
CA GLY A 164 -12.83 -6.10 -8.32
C GLY A 164 -14.05 -5.44 -8.93
N MET A 165 -14.76 -4.62 -8.14
CA MET A 165 -15.95 -3.87 -8.56
C MET A 165 -15.65 -2.54 -9.28
N MET A 166 -14.39 -2.08 -9.30
CA MET A 166 -14.02 -0.83 -9.97
C MET A 166 -14.13 -0.94 -11.51
N PRO A 167 -14.82 0.01 -12.17
CA PRO A 167 -15.05 -0.04 -13.61
C PRO A 167 -13.76 0.15 -14.40
N SER A 168 -13.36 -0.85 -15.20
CA SER A 168 -12.17 -0.72 -16.04
C SER A 168 -12.47 0.23 -17.20
N GLU A 169 -11.81 1.40 -17.24
CA GLU A 169 -11.88 2.35 -18.36
C GLU A 169 -11.63 1.67 -19.73
N ALA A 170 -10.77 0.65 -19.76
CA ALA A 170 -10.45 -0.15 -20.94
C ALA A 170 -11.60 -1.06 -21.44
N LEU A 171 -12.60 -1.36 -20.60
CA LEU A 171 -13.78 -2.17 -20.97
C LEU A 171 -15.01 -1.32 -21.29
N THR A 172 -15.05 -0.04 -20.93
CA THR A 172 -16.23 0.81 -21.16
C THR A 172 -16.55 1.04 -22.64
N ASN A 173 -15.57 0.84 -23.53
CA ASN A 173 -15.75 0.99 -24.99
C ASN A 173 -15.94 -0.35 -25.72
N GLN A 174 -15.91 -1.49 -25.01
CA GLN A 174 -16.11 -2.81 -25.60
C GLN A 174 -16.85 -3.72 -24.61
N VAL A 175 -18.12 -3.98 -24.92
CA VAL A 175 -18.96 -5.10 -24.41
C VAL A 175 -19.75 -4.86 -23.13
N GLU A 176 -21.07 -5.08 -23.25
CA GLU A 176 -22.03 -5.27 -22.15
C GLU A 176 -21.52 -6.29 -21.14
N VAL A 177 -21.36 -5.86 -19.88
CA VAL A 177 -20.84 -6.67 -18.78
C VAL A 177 -21.82 -7.79 -18.42
N LYS A 178 -21.65 -8.98 -19.00
CA LYS A 178 -22.17 -10.22 -18.39
C LYS A 178 -21.43 -10.45 -17.08
N GLN A 179 -22.12 -10.26 -15.95
CA GLN A 179 -21.63 -10.55 -14.61
C GLN A 179 -21.08 -11.99 -14.51
N ARG A 180 -19.75 -12.18 -14.64
CA ARG A 180 -19.11 -13.47 -14.36
C ARG A 180 -18.92 -13.63 -12.85
N LYS A 181 -20.00 -14.01 -12.15
CA LYS A 181 -20.01 -14.40 -10.72
C LYS A 181 -19.31 -15.75 -10.43
N GLY A 182 -18.74 -16.44 -11.42
CA GLY A 182 -18.33 -17.84 -11.28
C GLY A 182 -16.82 -18.12 -11.19
N PHE A 183 -15.96 -17.27 -11.76
CA PHE A 183 -14.56 -17.66 -11.98
C PHE A 183 -13.69 -17.56 -10.72
N PHE A 184 -13.94 -16.55 -9.88
CA PHE A 184 -13.17 -16.33 -8.65
C PHE A 184 -13.45 -17.37 -7.55
N LYS A 185 -14.65 -17.96 -7.53
CA LYS A 185 -14.99 -18.99 -6.54
C LYS A 185 -14.18 -20.29 -6.75
N TRP A 186 -13.80 -20.58 -7.99
CA TRP A 186 -13.07 -21.79 -8.35
C TRP A 186 -11.55 -21.66 -8.16
N ALA A 187 -10.95 -20.55 -8.62
CA ALA A 187 -9.50 -20.32 -8.49
C ALA A 187 -9.05 -20.27 -7.02
N PHE A 188 -9.84 -19.65 -6.14
CA PHE A 188 -9.51 -19.58 -4.72
C PHE A 188 -9.90 -20.84 -3.94
N GLY A 189 -10.98 -21.54 -4.33
CA GLY A 189 -11.36 -22.82 -3.72
C GLY A 189 -10.29 -23.91 -3.90
N SER A 190 -9.51 -23.85 -4.99
CA SER A 190 -8.38 -24.76 -5.22
C SER A 190 -7.18 -24.45 -4.32
N LEU A 191 -6.91 -23.17 -4.04
CA LEU A 191 -5.84 -22.74 -3.11
C LEU A 191 -6.09 -23.26 -1.69
N PHE A 192 -7.36 -23.26 -1.25
CA PHE A 192 -7.76 -23.72 0.09
C PHE A 192 -7.59 -25.24 0.29
N ARG A 193 -7.68 -26.05 -0.76
CA ARG A 193 -7.40 -27.51 -0.64
C ARG A 193 -5.92 -27.83 -0.48
N PHE A 194 -5.03 -26.93 -0.89
CA PHE A 194 -3.59 -27.14 -0.73
C PHE A 194 -3.10 -26.82 0.69
N ILE A 195 -3.66 -25.79 1.32
CA ILE A 195 -3.26 -25.37 2.67
C ILE A 195 -3.86 -26.28 3.76
N SER A 196 -5.02 -26.88 3.52
CA SER A 196 -5.66 -27.81 4.47
C SER A 196 -5.09 -29.24 4.47
N CYS A 197 -4.12 -29.54 3.59
CA CYS A 197 -3.45 -30.85 3.53
C CYS A 197 -2.01 -30.84 4.06
N VAL A 198 -1.59 -29.78 4.76
CA VAL A 198 -0.24 -29.69 5.37
C VAL A 198 -0.25 -29.95 6.89
N ASP A 199 -1.44 -30.10 7.49
CA ASP A 199 -1.58 -30.59 8.88
C ASP A 199 -2.04 -32.06 8.88
N THR A 200 -1.12 -32.97 8.59
CA THR A 200 -1.09 -34.37 9.07
C THR A 200 0.33 -34.88 9.08
#